data_AF-A0A822A187-F1
#
_entry.id   AF-A0A822A187-F1
#
_cell.length_a   1.000
_cell.length_b   1.000
_cell.length_c   1.000
_cell.angle_alpha   90.00
_cell.angle_beta   90.00
_cell.angle_gamma   90.00
#
_symmetry.space_group_name_H-M   'P 1'
#
loop_
_entity.id
_entity.type
_entity.pdbx_description
1 polymer ?
#
loop_
_entity_poly.entity_id
_entity_poly.type
_entity_poly.pdbx_seq_one_letter_code
_entity_poly.pdbx_strand_id
1 'polypeptide(L)'
;MTGQKERVFPMVDVDNDVYIAYLPLAHILELCCEILVFYLGIKCGYSSPQTLTDQSTAIKRGQKGDLQVLRPHLMCCVPTILDRVHKAVNEKINQSNFIQRQLFHLSYKMKVKRLELGLESPNLDRLIFSRFNQLVLGGRVKTMLCGGAVLSEDTQLFVQAALCVTLFQGYGLTETCAAGTIADRYDITIGRAGYPLVSCEIRLENWDEGQYKNTDKPNPRGEILIGGKVVADGYFADAAKENVNFKLIDGQRYFSTGDIGEVFPDGTIKIIDRKKDLVKLRGGEYVSLTKVEMAISKVPIIENSCLCASHSAEYTVALICPNTKQMSNYTERHFDEKEWQKLVDNEDFVEQILKEVQDACKKAGIERFETPQRIKIVLEAWTPETGLVTDALKLKRKAIEQKYKDDIEDLYQDKKEKSNTEKKRPTQNKNQLTNENKTSENNSKHKSIDDKKSNENRTDIAQNITENSDSIKKDL
;
A
#
# COMPACT_ATOMS: atom_id res chain seq x y z
N MET A 1 -6.62 -20.84 -23.79
CA MET A 1 -5.33 -20.25 -23.37
C MET A 1 -4.50 -19.78 -24.58
N THR A 2 -5.05 -19.00 -25.52
CA THR A 2 -4.30 -18.52 -26.70
C THR A 2 -3.54 -17.22 -26.43
N GLY A 3 -4.13 -16.27 -25.69
CA GLY A 3 -3.49 -14.96 -25.44
C GLY A 3 -2.28 -14.96 -24.49
N GLN A 4 -2.32 -15.73 -23.39
CA GLN A 4 -1.17 -15.82 -22.47
C GLN A 4 0.03 -16.50 -23.14
N LYS A 5 -0.24 -17.50 -24.00
CA LYS A 5 0.79 -18.18 -24.79
C LYS A 5 1.55 -17.18 -25.66
N GLU A 6 0.84 -16.37 -26.44
CA GLU A 6 1.44 -15.38 -27.36
C GLU A 6 2.20 -14.27 -26.63
N ARG A 7 1.74 -13.86 -25.44
CA ARG A 7 2.44 -12.84 -24.64
C ARG A 7 3.67 -13.40 -23.92
N VAL A 8 3.60 -14.62 -23.36
CA VAL A 8 4.65 -15.17 -22.50
C VAL A 8 5.74 -15.92 -23.29
N PHE A 9 5.40 -16.70 -24.33
CA PHE A 9 6.39 -17.48 -25.10
C PHE A 9 7.57 -16.67 -25.65
N PRO A 10 7.38 -15.44 -26.18
CA PRO A 10 8.50 -14.64 -26.67
C PRO A 10 9.48 -14.20 -25.56
N MET A 11 9.07 -14.27 -24.29
CA MET A 11 9.86 -13.82 -23.14
C MET A 11 10.71 -14.94 -22.52
N VAL A 12 10.45 -16.19 -22.91
CA VAL A 12 10.92 -17.37 -22.19
C VAL A 12 11.73 -18.27 -23.13
N ASP A 13 12.93 -18.62 -22.68
CA ASP A 13 13.78 -19.62 -23.31
C ASP A 13 13.56 -20.94 -22.56
N VAL A 14 12.69 -21.79 -23.11
CA VAL A 14 12.21 -23.01 -22.46
C VAL A 14 13.35 -23.93 -22.00
N ASP A 15 14.42 -24.04 -22.78
CA ASP A 15 15.52 -24.98 -22.53
C ASP A 15 16.46 -24.50 -21.41
N ASN A 16 16.64 -23.18 -21.32
CA ASN A 16 17.63 -22.55 -20.44
C ASN A 16 17.03 -21.86 -19.22
N ASP A 17 15.78 -21.43 -19.29
CA ASP A 17 15.16 -20.68 -18.22
C ASP A 17 14.89 -21.56 -16.99
N VAL A 18 14.94 -20.90 -15.84
CA VAL A 18 14.67 -21.51 -14.54
C VAL A 18 13.77 -20.56 -13.79
N TYR A 19 12.65 -21.06 -13.32
CA TYR A 19 11.69 -20.34 -12.49
C TYR A 19 11.97 -20.63 -11.00
N ILE A 20 11.84 -19.61 -10.16
CA ILE A 20 11.86 -19.78 -8.69
C ILE A 20 10.44 -19.64 -8.13
N ALA A 21 9.93 -20.73 -7.56
CA ALA A 21 8.66 -20.76 -6.86
C ALA A 21 8.93 -20.59 -5.36
N TYR A 22 8.42 -19.52 -4.76
CA TYR A 22 8.60 -19.29 -3.32
C TYR A 22 7.36 -18.79 -2.60
N LEU A 23 6.32 -18.35 -3.31
CA LEU A 23 5.05 -18.11 -2.67
C LEU A 23 4.39 -19.46 -2.35
N PRO A 24 3.51 -19.53 -1.35
CA PRO A 24 2.79 -20.76 -1.06
C PRO A 24 1.90 -21.16 -2.23
N LEU A 25 1.81 -22.47 -2.52
CA LEU A 25 0.92 -23.01 -3.56
C LEU A 25 -0.56 -22.74 -3.30
N ALA A 26 -0.94 -22.46 -2.04
CA ALA A 26 -2.28 -22.00 -1.68
C ALA A 26 -2.63 -20.63 -2.29
N HIS A 27 -1.64 -19.86 -2.75
CA HIS A 27 -1.83 -18.58 -3.40
C HIS A 27 -1.99 -18.75 -4.93
N ILE A 28 -3.12 -18.33 -5.47
CA ILE A 28 -3.52 -18.58 -6.87
C ILE A 28 -2.50 -18.08 -7.91
N LEU A 29 -1.79 -16.97 -7.63
CA LEU A 29 -0.76 -16.44 -8.52
C LEU A 29 0.38 -17.46 -8.75
N GLU A 30 0.88 -18.07 -7.67
CA GLU A 30 1.97 -19.04 -7.76
C GLU A 30 1.49 -20.32 -8.43
N LEU A 31 0.29 -20.80 -8.06
CA LEU A 31 -0.33 -21.96 -8.70
C LEU A 31 -0.44 -21.78 -10.22
N CYS A 32 -0.92 -20.63 -10.70
CA CYS A 32 -1.02 -20.35 -12.13
C CYS A 32 0.36 -20.25 -12.80
N CYS A 33 1.35 -19.63 -12.15
CA CYS A 33 2.72 -19.56 -12.65
C CYS A 33 3.36 -20.95 -12.75
N GLU A 34 3.25 -21.79 -11.72
CA GLU A 34 3.78 -23.15 -11.72
C GLU A 34 3.12 -24.02 -12.80
N ILE A 35 1.79 -23.96 -12.94
CA ILE A 35 1.07 -24.67 -14.01
C ILE A 35 1.59 -24.25 -15.38
N LEU A 36 1.82 -22.95 -15.60
CA LEU A 36 2.37 -22.43 -16.85
C LEU A 36 3.81 -22.93 -17.07
N VAL A 37 4.66 -22.87 -16.04
CA VAL A 37 6.06 -23.34 -16.09
C VAL A 37 6.12 -24.83 -16.43
N PHE A 38 5.28 -25.66 -15.82
CA PHE A 38 5.20 -27.09 -16.12
C PHE A 38 4.65 -27.37 -17.51
N TYR A 39 3.64 -26.63 -17.94
CA TYR A 39 3.10 -26.75 -19.29
C TYR A 39 4.15 -26.41 -20.37
N LEU A 40 5.01 -25.43 -20.10
CA LEU A 40 6.08 -25.01 -20.98
C LEU A 40 7.30 -25.95 -20.92
N GLY A 41 7.45 -26.77 -19.88
CA GLY A 41 8.62 -27.64 -19.69
C GLY A 41 9.83 -26.92 -19.07
N ILE A 42 9.62 -25.79 -18.41
CA ILE A 42 10.68 -24.99 -17.79
C ILE A 42 11.05 -25.60 -16.43
N LYS A 43 12.33 -25.50 -16.06
CA LYS A 43 12.83 -25.99 -14.76
C LYS A 43 12.32 -25.09 -13.64
N CYS A 44 11.78 -25.68 -12.57
CA CYS A 44 11.31 -24.97 -11.38
C CYS A 44 12.20 -25.31 -10.18
N GLY A 45 12.61 -24.30 -9.41
CA GLY A 45 13.26 -24.46 -8.12
C GLY A 45 12.39 -23.92 -6.99
N TYR A 46 12.19 -24.72 -5.95
CA TYR A 46 11.39 -24.35 -4.79
C TYR A 46 12.21 -23.61 -3.74
N SER A 47 11.62 -22.58 -3.17
CA SER A 47 12.18 -21.72 -2.13
C SER A 47 11.06 -21.30 -1.17
N SER A 48 11.38 -20.52 -0.14
CA SER A 48 10.40 -19.87 0.72
C SER A 48 10.74 -18.39 0.88
N PRO A 49 9.79 -17.53 1.29
CA PRO A 49 10.08 -16.11 1.54
C PRO A 49 11.19 -15.92 2.59
N GLN A 50 11.39 -16.91 3.47
CA GLN A 50 12.36 -16.89 4.56
C GLN A 50 13.75 -17.44 4.17
N THR A 51 13.89 -18.06 2.99
CA THR A 51 15.17 -18.57 2.45
C THR A 51 15.55 -17.95 1.10
N LEU A 52 14.72 -17.03 0.58
CA LEU A 52 14.89 -16.45 -0.74
C LEU A 52 16.19 -15.66 -0.92
N THR A 53 16.56 -14.81 0.05
CA THR A 53 17.72 -13.90 -0.01
C THR A 53 18.73 -14.22 1.08
N ASP A 54 20.01 -13.86 0.89
CA ASP A 54 21.08 -14.04 1.89
C ASP A 54 20.78 -13.38 3.25
N GLN A 55 19.88 -12.38 3.26
CA GLN A 55 19.47 -11.65 4.47
C GLN A 55 18.19 -12.20 5.11
N SER A 56 17.57 -13.22 4.51
CA SER A 56 16.32 -13.79 4.99
C SER A 56 16.50 -14.52 6.33
N THR A 57 15.43 -14.57 7.12
CA THR A 57 15.49 -14.97 8.54
C THR A 57 15.82 -16.44 8.79
N ALA A 58 15.46 -17.34 7.85
CA ALA A 58 15.72 -18.77 8.00
C ALA A 58 17.10 -19.19 7.48
N ILE A 59 17.90 -18.26 6.94
CA ILE A 59 19.27 -18.55 6.48
C ILE A 59 20.27 -18.33 7.62
N LYS A 60 21.13 -19.33 7.83
CA LYS A 60 22.27 -19.20 8.74
C LYS A 60 23.21 -18.10 8.24
N ARG A 61 23.58 -17.16 9.12
CA ARG A 61 24.50 -16.05 8.79
C ARG A 61 25.75 -16.53 8.05
N GLY A 62 26.06 -15.89 6.93
CA GLY A 62 27.19 -16.21 6.07
C GLY A 62 26.91 -17.27 5.00
N GLN A 63 25.70 -17.85 4.96
CA GLN A 63 25.26 -18.72 3.87
C GLN A 63 24.55 -17.95 2.77
N LYS A 64 24.51 -18.56 1.58
CA LYS A 64 23.83 -18.02 0.39
C LYS A 64 22.37 -18.44 0.41
N GLY A 65 21.48 -17.55 0.01
CA GLY A 65 20.08 -17.83 -0.22
C GLY A 65 19.78 -18.46 -1.57
N ASP A 66 18.54 -18.89 -1.71
CA ASP A 66 18.11 -19.71 -2.84
C ASP A 66 18.28 -18.98 -4.18
N LEU A 67 18.07 -17.65 -4.22
CA LEU A 67 18.33 -16.83 -5.40
C LEU A 67 19.80 -16.89 -5.85
N GLN A 68 20.75 -16.90 -4.92
CA GLN A 68 22.18 -16.94 -5.23
C GLN A 68 22.64 -18.33 -5.68
N VAL A 69 21.99 -19.38 -5.18
CA VAL A 69 22.31 -20.77 -5.52
C VAL A 69 21.68 -21.17 -6.84
N LEU A 70 20.37 -20.98 -6.98
CA LEU A 70 19.59 -21.37 -8.17
C LEU A 70 19.87 -20.45 -9.37
N ARG A 71 20.11 -19.16 -9.09
CA ARG A 71 20.28 -18.10 -10.10
C ARG A 71 19.15 -18.15 -11.15
N PRO A 72 17.88 -17.94 -10.76
CA PRO A 72 16.75 -18.10 -11.68
C PRO A 72 16.75 -17.03 -12.78
N HIS A 73 15.94 -17.26 -13.83
CA HIS A 73 15.68 -16.32 -14.92
C HIS A 73 14.32 -15.63 -14.78
N LEU A 74 13.34 -16.36 -14.24
CA LEU A 74 11.95 -15.97 -14.11
C LEU A 74 11.54 -16.01 -12.64
N MET A 75 10.73 -15.04 -12.21
CA MET A 75 10.25 -14.97 -10.83
C MET A 75 8.92 -14.22 -10.76
N CYS A 76 7.96 -14.72 -9.96
CA CYS A 76 6.80 -13.93 -9.57
C CYS A 76 7.10 -13.15 -8.28
N CYS A 77 6.55 -11.96 -8.10
CA CYS A 77 6.83 -11.12 -6.94
C CYS A 77 5.57 -10.46 -6.40
N VAL A 78 5.64 -10.12 -5.12
CA VAL A 78 4.69 -9.20 -4.48
C VAL A 78 5.40 -7.86 -4.22
N PRO A 79 4.67 -6.73 -4.19
CA PRO A 79 5.27 -5.41 -3.98
C PRO A 79 6.17 -5.33 -2.74
N THR A 80 5.80 -5.99 -1.64
CA THR A 80 6.58 -6.02 -0.39
C THR A 80 7.99 -6.59 -0.58
N ILE A 81 8.16 -7.60 -1.45
CA ILE A 81 9.49 -8.16 -1.75
C ILE A 81 10.30 -7.17 -2.59
N LEU A 82 9.67 -6.48 -3.53
CA LEU A 82 10.33 -5.44 -4.33
C LEU A 82 10.76 -4.24 -3.49
N ASP A 83 9.95 -3.84 -2.50
CA ASP A 83 10.31 -2.78 -1.55
C ASP A 83 11.50 -3.19 -0.67
N ARG A 84 11.57 -4.46 -0.23
CA ARG A 84 12.74 -5.00 0.48
C ARG A 84 14.00 -4.96 -0.40
N VAL A 85 13.87 -5.36 -1.66
CA VAL A 85 14.97 -5.28 -2.64
C VAL A 85 15.41 -3.84 -2.85
N HIS A 86 14.47 -2.90 -2.99
CA HIS A 86 14.73 -1.48 -3.10
C HIS A 86 15.53 -0.95 -1.88
N LYS A 87 15.12 -1.30 -0.66
CA LYS A 87 15.84 -0.96 0.57
C LYS A 87 17.25 -1.54 0.60
N ALA A 88 17.40 -2.83 0.30
CA ALA A 88 18.69 -3.52 0.33
C ALA A 88 19.69 -2.92 -0.68
N VAL A 89 19.22 -2.51 -1.86
CA VAL A 89 20.06 -1.82 -2.86
C VAL A 89 20.46 -0.43 -2.35
N ASN A 90 19.52 0.35 -1.83
CA ASN A 90 19.82 1.69 -1.30
C ASN A 90 20.75 1.66 -0.08
N GLU A 91 20.61 0.66 0.79
CA GLU A 91 21.53 0.46 1.91
C GLU A 91 22.97 0.24 1.43
N LYS A 92 23.17 -0.64 0.43
CA LYS A 92 24.49 -0.87 -0.17
C LYS A 92 25.06 0.39 -0.83
N ILE A 93 24.22 1.20 -1.47
CA ILE A 93 24.63 2.48 -2.07
C ILE A 93 25.03 3.49 -0.99
N ASN A 94 24.31 3.52 0.13
CA ASN A 94 24.61 4.43 1.24
C ASN A 94 25.90 4.05 1.97
N GLN A 95 26.22 2.75 2.05
CA GLN A 95 27.49 2.24 2.57
C GLN A 95 28.69 2.46 1.61
N SER A 96 28.42 2.77 0.34
CA SER A 96 29.45 2.98 -0.68
C SER A 96 30.08 4.38 -0.60
N ASN A 97 31.26 4.53 -1.20
CA ASN A 97 31.99 5.81 -1.22
C ASN A 97 31.19 6.91 -1.92
N PHE A 98 31.40 8.17 -1.52
CA PHE A 98 30.68 9.33 -2.09
C PHE A 98 30.69 9.36 -3.63
N ILE A 99 31.84 9.08 -4.24
CA ILE A 99 32.00 9.04 -5.70
C ILE A 99 31.13 7.92 -6.32
N GLN A 100 31.11 6.73 -5.72
CA GLN A 100 30.31 5.61 -6.21
C GLN A 100 28.80 5.92 -6.09
N ARG A 101 28.39 6.57 -5.00
CA ARG A 101 27.01 7.01 -4.81
C ARG A 101 26.58 8.04 -5.85
N GLN A 102 27.40 9.07 -6.11
CA GLN A 102 27.11 10.06 -7.14
C GLN A 102 27.09 9.45 -8.54
N LEU A 103 28.04 8.56 -8.85
CA LEU A 103 28.06 7.84 -10.12
C LEU A 103 26.81 6.99 -10.32
N PHE A 104 26.36 6.29 -9.27
CA PHE A 104 25.10 5.54 -9.30
C PHE A 104 23.92 6.45 -9.59
N HIS A 105 23.76 7.55 -8.86
CA HIS A 105 22.63 8.47 -9.07
C HIS A 105 22.62 9.09 -10.47
N LEU A 106 23.79 9.47 -11.00
CA LEU A 106 23.89 10.01 -12.36
C LEU A 106 23.52 8.94 -13.40
N SER A 107 24.09 7.74 -13.27
CA SER A 107 23.84 6.62 -14.18
C SER A 107 22.38 6.16 -14.12
N TYR A 108 21.78 6.18 -12.92
CA TYR A 108 20.38 5.87 -12.69
C TYR A 108 19.47 6.88 -13.39
N LYS A 109 19.71 8.19 -13.22
CA LYS A 109 18.95 9.24 -13.92
C LYS A 109 19.06 9.11 -15.44
N MET A 110 20.24 8.78 -15.96
CA MET A 110 20.42 8.53 -17.40
C MET A 110 19.64 7.31 -17.85
N LYS A 111 19.68 6.22 -17.08
CA LYS A 111 18.98 4.97 -17.41
C LYS A 111 17.46 5.13 -17.38
N VAL A 112 16.92 5.82 -16.38
CA VAL A 112 15.48 6.14 -16.29
C VAL A 112 15.02 6.89 -17.54
N LYS A 113 15.71 7.95 -17.94
CA LYS A 113 15.37 8.70 -19.18
C LYS A 113 15.41 7.83 -20.44
N ARG A 114 16.29 6.83 -20.49
CA ARG A 114 16.36 5.90 -21.62
C ARG A 114 15.20 4.90 -21.59
N LEU A 115 14.84 4.39 -20.41
CA LEU A 115 13.69 3.51 -20.24
C LEU A 115 12.37 4.22 -20.60
N GLU A 116 12.21 5.49 -20.24
CA GLU A 116 11.06 6.32 -20.63
C GLU A 116 10.93 6.47 -22.16
N LEU A 117 12.04 6.33 -22.90
CA LEU A 117 12.08 6.35 -24.36
C LEU A 117 12.01 4.94 -24.98
N GLY A 118 11.86 3.88 -24.17
CA GLY A 118 11.90 2.49 -24.62
C GLY A 118 13.28 2.01 -25.09
N LEU A 119 14.36 2.69 -24.67
CA LEU A 119 15.73 2.39 -25.08
C LEU A 119 16.48 1.58 -24.01
N GLU A 120 17.11 0.49 -24.44
CA GLU A 120 18.02 -0.30 -23.59
C GLU A 120 19.32 0.45 -23.29
N SER A 121 20.03 0.04 -22.23
CA SER A 121 21.29 0.69 -21.81
C SER A 121 22.44 -0.31 -21.58
N PRO A 122 22.85 -1.12 -22.59
CA PRO A 122 23.72 -2.29 -22.38
C PRO A 122 25.06 -1.96 -21.71
N ASN A 123 25.63 -0.78 -22.03
CA ASN A 123 26.91 -0.35 -21.47
C ASN A 123 26.80 0.00 -19.98
N LEU A 124 25.75 0.72 -19.57
CA LEU A 124 25.50 1.05 -18.17
C LEU A 124 25.13 -0.20 -17.38
N ASP A 125 24.35 -1.08 -18.01
CA ASP A 125 23.90 -2.33 -17.42
C ASP A 125 25.08 -3.22 -17.09
N ARG A 126 26.01 -3.40 -18.03
CA ARG A 126 27.20 -4.23 -17.82
C ARG A 126 28.15 -3.64 -16.78
N LEU A 127 28.35 -2.33 -16.78
CA LEU A 127 29.38 -1.68 -15.96
C LEU A 127 28.96 -1.49 -14.48
N ILE A 128 27.70 -1.11 -14.24
CA ILE A 128 27.23 -0.66 -12.92
C ILE A 128 26.13 -1.57 -12.39
N PHE A 129 25.05 -1.76 -13.16
CA PHE A 129 23.80 -2.32 -12.63
C PHE A 129 23.79 -3.86 -12.55
N SER A 130 24.53 -4.55 -13.41
CA SER A 130 24.66 -6.02 -13.41
C SER A 130 25.14 -6.55 -12.05
N ARG A 131 25.98 -5.78 -11.35
CA ARG A 131 26.45 -6.10 -10.00
C ARG A 131 25.31 -6.14 -8.98
N PHE A 132 24.33 -5.23 -9.07
CA PHE A 132 23.20 -5.22 -8.16
C PHE A 132 22.25 -6.40 -8.41
N ASN A 133 21.98 -6.72 -9.68
CA ASN A 133 21.25 -7.94 -10.03
C ASN A 133 21.97 -9.19 -9.49
N GLN A 134 23.30 -9.27 -9.69
CA GLN A 134 24.09 -10.38 -9.16
C GLN A 134 24.02 -10.47 -7.63
N LEU A 135 24.13 -9.35 -6.93
CA LEU A 135 24.16 -9.30 -5.48
C LEU A 135 22.81 -9.56 -4.80
N VAL A 136 21.69 -9.32 -5.49
CA VAL A 136 20.36 -9.41 -4.87
C VAL A 136 19.52 -10.55 -5.46
N LEU A 137 19.60 -10.79 -6.77
CA LEU A 137 18.77 -11.75 -7.50
C LEU A 137 19.57 -12.93 -8.10
N GLY A 138 20.87 -13.04 -7.82
CA GLY A 138 21.72 -14.11 -8.38
C GLY A 138 22.19 -13.88 -9.82
N GLY A 139 21.84 -12.74 -10.43
CA GLY A 139 22.48 -12.23 -11.65
C GLY A 139 21.96 -12.76 -12.98
N ARG A 140 20.94 -13.61 -12.98
CA ARG A 140 20.33 -14.16 -14.21
C ARG A 140 18.84 -13.81 -14.37
N VAL A 141 18.23 -13.17 -13.38
CA VAL A 141 16.82 -12.78 -13.46
C VAL A 141 16.68 -11.75 -14.57
N LYS A 142 15.82 -12.06 -15.53
CA LYS A 142 15.51 -11.21 -16.68
C LYS A 142 14.08 -10.66 -16.63
N THR A 143 13.14 -11.45 -16.12
CA THR A 143 11.71 -11.12 -16.14
C THR A 143 11.08 -11.39 -14.79
N MET A 144 10.29 -10.41 -14.32
CA MET A 144 9.58 -10.47 -13.07
C MET A 144 8.11 -10.10 -13.29
N LEU A 145 7.20 -10.92 -12.76
CA LEU A 145 5.76 -10.62 -12.74
C LEU A 145 5.36 -10.20 -11.33
N CYS A 146 4.91 -8.96 -11.15
CA CYS A 146 4.43 -8.45 -9.88
C CYS A 146 2.90 -8.49 -9.80
N GLY A 147 2.35 -9.01 -8.70
CA GLY A 147 0.91 -9.06 -8.47
C GLY A 147 0.54 -9.17 -6.99
N GLY A 148 -0.77 -9.18 -6.70
CA GLY A 148 -1.34 -9.36 -5.36
C GLY A 148 -1.58 -8.08 -4.54
N ALA A 149 -0.85 -7.01 -4.85
CA ALA A 149 -1.09 -5.66 -4.33
C ALA A 149 -0.62 -4.60 -5.34
N VAL A 150 -1.00 -3.34 -5.11
CA VAL A 150 -0.57 -2.21 -5.93
C VAL A 150 0.94 -2.01 -5.76
N LEU A 151 1.66 -1.84 -6.88
CA LEU A 151 3.09 -1.52 -6.88
C LEU A 151 3.28 -0.02 -7.09
N SER A 152 4.12 0.61 -6.26
CA SER A 152 4.45 2.02 -6.43
C SER A 152 5.25 2.26 -7.72
N GLU A 153 4.93 3.34 -8.43
CA GLU A 153 5.58 3.71 -9.70
C GLU A 153 7.10 3.87 -9.53
N ASP A 154 7.52 4.51 -8.44
CA ASP A 154 8.93 4.67 -8.09
C ASP A 154 9.62 3.31 -7.86
N THR A 155 8.98 2.39 -7.13
CA THR A 155 9.56 1.05 -6.88
C THR A 155 9.68 0.29 -8.20
N GLN A 156 8.65 0.33 -9.06
CA GLN A 156 8.68 -0.34 -10.36
C GLN A 156 9.82 0.20 -11.23
N LEU A 157 9.92 1.52 -11.36
CA LEU A 157 10.96 2.18 -12.15
C LEU A 157 12.35 1.90 -11.59
N PHE A 158 12.50 1.99 -10.26
CA PHE A 158 13.77 1.71 -9.60
C PHE A 158 14.22 0.28 -9.81
N VAL A 159 13.34 -0.71 -9.62
CA VAL A 159 13.70 -2.12 -9.76
C VAL A 159 14.10 -2.43 -11.21
N GLN A 160 13.34 -1.95 -12.20
CA GLN A 160 13.69 -2.13 -13.61
C GLN A 160 15.04 -1.49 -13.95
N ALA A 161 15.28 -0.27 -13.49
CA ALA A 161 16.53 0.44 -13.75
C ALA A 161 17.72 -0.13 -12.96
N ALA A 162 17.57 -0.39 -11.67
CA ALA A 162 18.68 -0.81 -10.81
C ALA A 162 19.08 -2.27 -11.03
N LEU A 163 18.12 -3.14 -11.36
CA LEU A 163 18.37 -4.58 -11.52
C LEU A 163 18.41 -5.05 -12.97
N CYS A 164 18.16 -4.17 -13.95
CA CYS A 164 18.12 -4.53 -15.37
C CYS A 164 17.12 -5.67 -15.67
N VAL A 165 15.96 -5.63 -15.03
CA VAL A 165 14.89 -6.63 -15.21
C VAL A 165 13.71 -6.01 -15.92
N THR A 166 12.99 -6.79 -16.72
CA THR A 166 11.68 -6.41 -17.23
C THR A 166 10.63 -6.77 -16.18
N LEU A 167 9.94 -5.77 -15.64
CA LEU A 167 8.99 -5.93 -14.55
C LEU A 167 7.58 -5.58 -15.01
N PHE A 168 6.73 -6.59 -15.07
CA PHE A 168 5.31 -6.44 -15.44
C PHE A 168 4.44 -6.43 -14.22
N GLN A 169 3.38 -5.61 -14.25
CA GLN A 169 2.30 -5.71 -13.29
C GLN A 169 1.19 -6.58 -13.86
N GLY A 170 0.63 -7.45 -13.03
CA GLY A 170 -0.59 -8.19 -13.29
C GLY A 170 -1.62 -7.88 -12.20
N TYR A 171 -2.86 -7.68 -12.62
CA TYR A 171 -4.00 -7.54 -11.72
C TYR A 171 -4.97 -8.70 -11.91
N GLY A 172 -5.42 -9.25 -10.80
CA GLY A 172 -6.42 -10.29 -10.75
C GLY A 172 -6.69 -10.71 -9.31
N LEU A 173 -7.74 -11.51 -9.15
CA LEU A 173 -8.19 -12.04 -7.87
C LEU A 173 -8.34 -13.56 -7.95
N THR A 174 -8.55 -14.20 -6.80
CA THR A 174 -8.84 -15.63 -6.74
C THR A 174 -10.12 -15.95 -7.50
N GLU A 175 -11.13 -15.08 -7.38
CA GLU A 175 -12.43 -15.17 -8.05
C GLU A 175 -12.34 -15.01 -9.57
N THR A 176 -11.19 -14.58 -10.10
CA THR A 176 -10.96 -14.38 -11.53
C THR A 176 -9.76 -15.19 -12.04
N CYS A 177 -9.40 -16.28 -11.36
CA CYS A 177 -8.32 -17.19 -11.76
C CYS A 177 -6.96 -16.48 -11.97
N ALA A 178 -6.48 -15.81 -10.93
CA ALA A 178 -5.20 -15.08 -10.83
C ALA A 178 -5.02 -13.82 -11.67
N ALA A 179 -5.61 -13.72 -12.87
CA ALA A 179 -5.32 -12.60 -13.76
C ALA A 179 -6.54 -12.15 -14.57
N GLY A 180 -6.90 -10.88 -14.41
CA GLY A 180 -7.79 -10.14 -15.30
C GLY A 180 -7.01 -9.36 -16.36
N THR A 181 -5.93 -8.68 -15.95
CA THR A 181 -5.07 -7.85 -16.81
C THR A 181 -3.59 -8.14 -16.55
N ILE A 182 -2.77 -8.02 -17.60
CA ILE A 182 -1.31 -8.16 -17.51
C ILE A 182 -0.66 -7.14 -18.46
N ALA A 183 0.38 -6.44 -17.99
CA ALA A 183 1.19 -5.55 -18.81
C ALA A 183 1.93 -6.32 -19.91
N ASP A 184 2.05 -5.69 -21.09
CA ASP A 184 2.80 -6.28 -22.20
C ASP A 184 4.31 -6.05 -22.04
N ARG A 185 5.15 -6.87 -22.68
CA ARG A 185 6.61 -6.69 -22.63
C ARG A 185 7.11 -5.40 -23.22
N TYR A 186 6.41 -4.88 -24.21
CA TYR A 186 6.79 -3.66 -24.90
C TYR A 186 6.10 -2.43 -24.33
N ASP A 187 5.24 -2.63 -23.32
CA ASP A 187 4.59 -1.54 -22.60
C ASP A 187 5.61 -0.91 -21.63
N ILE A 188 6.01 0.31 -21.97
CA ILE A 188 6.95 1.12 -21.17
C ILE A 188 6.23 1.96 -20.10
N THR A 189 4.90 1.83 -19.98
CA THR A 189 4.13 2.58 -18.99
C THR A 189 4.37 2.04 -17.59
N ILE A 190 4.40 2.95 -16.63
CA ILE A 190 4.66 2.65 -15.21
C ILE A 190 3.36 2.85 -14.43
N GLY A 191 3.14 2.03 -13.40
CA GLY A 191 1.95 2.15 -12.53
C GLY A 191 0.65 1.62 -13.13
N ARG A 192 0.70 0.94 -14.28
CA ARG A 192 -0.46 0.35 -14.92
C ARG A 192 -0.43 -1.17 -14.80
N ALA A 193 -1.60 -1.78 -14.59
CA ALA A 193 -1.80 -3.23 -14.53
C ALA A 193 -1.97 -3.85 -15.92
N GLY A 194 -1.73 -3.08 -16.98
CA GLY A 194 -1.72 -3.54 -18.36
C GLY A 194 -3.09 -3.77 -18.97
N TYR A 195 -3.12 -4.65 -19.97
CA TYR A 195 -4.26 -4.90 -20.82
C TYR A 195 -5.07 -6.10 -20.33
N PRO A 196 -6.40 -6.11 -20.54
CA PRO A 196 -7.22 -7.30 -20.36
C PRO A 196 -6.63 -8.52 -21.07
N LEU A 197 -6.72 -9.68 -20.43
CA LEU A 197 -6.41 -10.94 -21.07
C LEU A 197 -7.50 -11.32 -22.08
N VAL A 198 -7.16 -12.17 -23.05
CA VAL A 198 -8.06 -12.58 -24.15
C VAL A 198 -9.36 -13.23 -23.66
N SER A 199 -9.35 -13.84 -22.48
CA SER A 199 -10.53 -14.47 -21.87
C SER A 199 -11.28 -13.58 -20.89
N CYS A 200 -10.89 -12.30 -20.78
CA CYS A 200 -11.39 -11.35 -19.80
C CYS A 200 -12.07 -10.16 -20.49
N GLU A 201 -13.20 -9.76 -19.95
CA GLU A 201 -13.86 -8.49 -20.29
C GLU A 201 -13.82 -7.59 -19.06
N ILE A 202 -13.46 -6.33 -19.27
CA ILE A 202 -13.43 -5.34 -18.20
C ILE A 202 -14.53 -4.31 -18.41
N ARG A 203 -15.32 -4.07 -17.37
CA ARG A 203 -16.35 -3.04 -17.34
C ARG A 203 -16.14 -2.13 -16.12
N LEU A 204 -16.42 -0.84 -16.28
CA LEU A 204 -16.45 0.11 -15.17
C LEU A 204 -17.89 0.39 -14.75
N GLU A 205 -18.17 0.23 -13.47
CA GLU A 205 -19.42 0.64 -12.83
C GLU A 205 -19.18 1.89 -11.97
N ASN A 206 -20.15 2.81 -11.97
CA ASN A 206 -20.03 4.03 -11.18
C ASN A 206 -20.02 3.69 -9.69
N TRP A 207 -19.23 4.43 -8.92
CA TRP A 207 -19.28 4.41 -7.47
C TRP A 207 -19.53 5.83 -6.97
N ASP A 208 -20.82 6.18 -6.87
CA ASP A 208 -21.26 7.54 -6.56
C ASP A 208 -20.82 8.01 -5.17
N GLU A 209 -20.74 7.11 -4.18
CA GLU A 209 -20.27 7.45 -2.83
C GLU A 209 -18.85 8.02 -2.87
N GLY A 210 -17.95 7.36 -3.60
CA GLY A 210 -16.55 7.76 -3.80
C GLY A 210 -16.34 8.81 -4.89
N GLN A 211 -17.40 9.28 -5.56
CA GLN A 211 -17.34 10.23 -6.69
C GLN A 211 -16.48 9.72 -7.86
N TYR A 212 -16.51 8.40 -8.13
CA TYR A 212 -15.86 7.80 -9.29
C TYR A 212 -16.91 7.45 -10.34
N LYS A 213 -16.79 8.05 -11.53
CA LYS A 213 -17.75 7.83 -12.62
C LYS A 213 -17.05 7.41 -13.90
N ASN A 214 -17.68 6.52 -14.65
CA ASN A 214 -17.20 6.06 -15.94
C ASN A 214 -17.18 7.20 -16.99
N THR A 215 -17.76 8.35 -16.68
CA THR A 215 -17.71 9.59 -17.46
C THR A 215 -16.60 10.56 -17.02
N ASP A 216 -15.82 10.22 -16.00
CA ASP A 216 -14.75 11.07 -15.49
C ASP A 216 -13.72 11.42 -16.58
N LYS A 217 -13.07 12.58 -16.40
CA LYS A 217 -12.01 13.11 -17.27
C LYS A 217 -10.73 13.34 -16.45
N PRO A 218 -9.53 13.14 -17.03
CA PRO A 218 -9.26 12.81 -18.43
C PRO A 218 -9.65 11.37 -18.82
N ASN A 219 -9.70 10.46 -17.85
CA ASN A 219 -9.97 9.04 -18.06
C ASN A 219 -11.19 8.57 -17.25
N PRO A 220 -12.00 7.64 -17.78
CA PRO A 220 -13.05 6.95 -17.05
C PRO A 220 -12.54 6.27 -15.78
N ARG A 221 -13.28 6.39 -14.67
CA ARG A 221 -12.97 5.72 -13.40
C ARG A 221 -14.20 5.00 -12.85
N GLY A 222 -14.01 4.01 -12.01
CA GLY A 222 -15.14 3.31 -11.39
C GLY A 222 -14.72 1.98 -10.77
N GLU A 223 -15.69 1.27 -10.22
CA GLU A 223 -15.47 -0.11 -9.82
C GLU A 223 -15.20 -0.98 -11.04
N ILE A 224 -14.15 -1.80 -10.94
CA ILE A 224 -13.81 -2.78 -11.97
C ILE A 224 -14.74 -3.98 -11.83
N LEU A 225 -15.36 -4.37 -12.93
CA LEU A 225 -16.05 -5.64 -13.08
C LEU A 225 -15.25 -6.49 -14.06
N ILE A 226 -14.93 -7.71 -13.67
CA ILE A 226 -14.24 -8.68 -14.53
C ILE A 226 -15.25 -9.73 -14.99
N GLY A 227 -15.44 -9.83 -16.30
CA GLY A 227 -16.27 -10.85 -16.94
C GLY A 227 -15.45 -11.83 -17.78
N GLY A 228 -16.12 -12.84 -18.30
CA GLY A 228 -15.56 -13.86 -19.17
C GLY A 228 -15.36 -15.20 -18.46
N LYS A 229 -14.66 -16.13 -19.13
CA LYS A 229 -14.48 -17.52 -18.66
C LYS A 229 -13.53 -17.66 -17.47
N VAL A 230 -12.89 -16.56 -17.05
CA VAL A 230 -11.98 -16.54 -15.90
C VAL A 230 -12.72 -16.42 -14.56
N VAL A 231 -13.99 -16.02 -14.59
CA VAL A 231 -14.81 -15.78 -13.40
C VAL A 231 -15.19 -17.12 -12.76
N ALA A 232 -14.96 -17.25 -11.46
CA ALA A 232 -15.30 -18.43 -10.68
C ALA A 232 -16.82 -18.68 -10.65
N ASP A 233 -17.20 -19.96 -10.48
CA ASP A 233 -18.60 -20.36 -10.40
C ASP A 233 -19.29 -19.92 -9.11
N GLY A 234 -18.54 -19.57 -8.07
CA GLY A 234 -19.07 -19.13 -6.79
C GLY A 234 -18.16 -19.49 -5.62
N TYR A 235 -18.68 -19.33 -4.41
CA TYR A 235 -17.98 -19.70 -3.18
C TYR A 235 -18.58 -20.98 -2.62
N PHE A 236 -17.73 -21.98 -2.36
CA PHE A 236 -18.17 -23.24 -1.78
C PHE A 236 -18.85 -23.01 -0.42
N ALA A 237 -20.13 -23.42 -0.32
CA ALA A 237 -20.97 -23.34 0.88
C ALA A 237 -21.34 -21.92 1.39
N ASP A 238 -21.27 -20.88 0.55
CA ASP A 238 -21.68 -19.51 0.93
C ASP A 238 -22.54 -18.84 -0.16
N ALA A 239 -23.77 -19.34 -0.32
CA ALA A 239 -24.74 -18.86 -1.31
C ALA A 239 -25.10 -17.36 -1.13
N ALA A 240 -24.94 -16.82 0.08
CA ALA A 240 -25.22 -15.40 0.35
C ALA A 240 -24.19 -14.46 -0.29
N LYS A 241 -22.91 -14.86 -0.35
CA LYS A 241 -21.86 -14.07 -1.03
C LYS A 241 -21.89 -14.23 -2.56
N GLU A 242 -22.44 -15.32 -3.08
CA GLU A 242 -22.56 -15.54 -4.52
C GLU A 242 -23.42 -14.47 -5.20
N ASN A 243 -24.54 -14.07 -4.60
CA ASN A 243 -25.46 -13.11 -5.22
C ASN A 243 -25.00 -11.64 -5.16
N VAL A 244 -24.09 -11.29 -4.25
CA VAL A 244 -23.66 -9.89 -4.05
C VAL A 244 -22.48 -9.52 -4.95
N ASN A 245 -21.54 -10.46 -5.14
CA ASN A 245 -20.31 -10.18 -5.87
C ASN A 245 -20.34 -10.64 -7.33
N PHE A 246 -21.23 -11.56 -7.70
CA PHE A 246 -21.37 -12.01 -9.09
C PHE A 246 -22.65 -11.46 -9.69
N LYS A 247 -22.52 -10.79 -10.84
CA LYS A 247 -23.62 -10.17 -11.57
C LYS A 247 -23.76 -10.80 -12.94
N LEU A 248 -24.99 -10.95 -13.41
CA LEU A 248 -25.26 -11.33 -14.80
C LEU A 248 -25.62 -10.06 -15.58
N ILE A 249 -24.79 -9.71 -16.56
CA ILE A 249 -24.99 -8.53 -17.41
C ILE A 249 -24.93 -9.01 -18.85
N ASP A 250 -26.00 -8.76 -19.62
CA ASP A 250 -26.10 -9.16 -21.03
C ASP A 250 -25.83 -10.66 -21.29
N GLY A 251 -26.22 -11.52 -20.33
CA GLY A 251 -26.01 -12.96 -20.39
C GLY A 251 -24.60 -13.44 -20.05
N GLN A 252 -23.67 -12.51 -19.78
CA GLN A 252 -22.31 -12.81 -19.33
C GLN A 252 -22.19 -12.60 -17.81
N ARG A 253 -21.51 -13.52 -17.14
CA ARG A 253 -21.20 -13.39 -15.71
C ARG A 253 -20.03 -12.44 -15.51
N TYR A 254 -20.19 -11.50 -14.60
CA TYR A 254 -19.19 -10.55 -14.14
C TYR A 254 -18.99 -10.70 -12.63
N PHE A 255 -17.78 -10.46 -12.17
CA PHE A 255 -17.43 -10.35 -10.77
C PHE A 255 -17.15 -8.88 -10.42
N SER A 256 -17.90 -8.33 -9.48
CA SER A 256 -17.65 -7.03 -8.87
C SER A 256 -16.45 -7.14 -7.94
N THR A 257 -15.32 -6.57 -8.36
CA THR A 257 -14.04 -6.80 -7.66
C THR A 257 -13.94 -6.05 -6.34
N GLY A 258 -14.75 -5.00 -6.15
CA GLY A 258 -14.59 -4.06 -5.04
C GLY A 258 -13.34 -3.19 -5.16
N ASP A 259 -12.64 -3.21 -6.30
CA ASP A 259 -11.47 -2.39 -6.58
C ASP A 259 -11.85 -1.27 -7.57
N ILE A 260 -11.31 -0.08 -7.37
CA ILE A 260 -11.50 1.10 -8.22
C ILE A 260 -10.37 1.16 -9.24
N GLY A 261 -10.74 1.30 -10.52
CA GLY A 261 -9.84 1.40 -11.65
C GLY A 261 -10.00 2.67 -12.45
N GLU A 262 -8.94 3.00 -13.19
CA GLU A 262 -8.90 4.02 -14.23
C GLU A 262 -8.54 3.35 -15.56
N VAL A 263 -9.31 3.62 -16.62
CA VAL A 263 -9.07 3.07 -17.96
C VAL A 263 -8.45 4.13 -18.85
N PHE A 264 -7.27 3.84 -19.38
CA PHE A 264 -6.55 4.74 -20.28
C PHE A 264 -7.02 4.60 -21.74
N PRO A 265 -6.78 5.60 -22.61
CA PRO A 265 -7.21 5.56 -24.02
C PRO A 265 -6.62 4.42 -24.84
N ASP A 266 -5.48 3.86 -24.41
CA ASP A 266 -4.85 2.70 -25.03
C ASP A 266 -5.45 1.36 -24.57
N GLY A 267 -6.43 1.38 -23.65
CA GLY A 267 -7.07 0.18 -23.10
C GLY A 267 -6.33 -0.45 -21.92
N THR A 268 -5.25 0.17 -21.44
CA THR A 268 -4.59 -0.24 -20.20
C THR A 268 -5.38 0.22 -18.97
N ILE A 269 -5.27 -0.53 -17.88
CA ILE A 269 -5.98 -0.26 -16.63
C ILE A 269 -4.97 0.06 -15.54
N LYS A 270 -5.26 1.10 -14.75
CA LYS A 270 -4.56 1.39 -13.49
C LYS A 270 -5.49 1.12 -12.32
N ILE A 271 -4.97 0.43 -11.31
CA ILE A 271 -5.69 0.21 -10.06
C ILE A 271 -5.44 1.40 -9.15
N ILE A 272 -6.53 2.05 -8.71
CA ILE A 272 -6.47 3.19 -7.81
C ILE A 272 -6.36 2.69 -6.37
N ASP A 273 -7.39 1.99 -5.89
CA ASP A 273 -7.42 1.39 -4.56
C ASP A 273 -8.63 0.45 -4.40
N ARG A 274 -8.79 -0.18 -3.24
CA ARG A 274 -10.00 -0.92 -2.89
C ARG A 274 -11.06 0.00 -2.30
N LYS A 275 -12.33 -0.22 -2.62
CA LYS A 275 -13.47 0.50 -1.99
C LYS A 275 -13.39 0.51 -0.48
N LYS A 276 -12.96 -0.62 0.12
CA LYS A 276 -12.85 -0.78 1.58
C LYS A 276 -11.62 -0.08 2.19
N ASP A 277 -10.60 0.18 1.38
CA ASP A 277 -9.37 0.87 1.81
C ASP A 277 -9.44 2.39 1.52
N LEU A 278 -10.51 2.86 0.87
CA LEU A 278 -10.83 4.29 0.70
C LEU A 278 -11.71 4.76 1.86
N VAL A 279 -11.12 5.51 2.79
CA VAL A 279 -11.82 6.02 3.97
C VAL A 279 -12.13 7.49 3.80
N LYS A 280 -13.40 7.86 3.97
CA LYS A 280 -13.82 9.27 3.99
C LYS A 280 -13.58 9.86 5.38
N LEU A 281 -12.71 10.87 5.47
CA LEU A 281 -12.51 11.61 6.71
C LEU A 281 -13.70 12.53 6.99
N ARG A 282 -13.80 13.04 8.23
CA ARG A 282 -14.83 14.02 8.62
C ARG A 282 -14.85 15.26 7.71
N GLY A 283 -13.69 15.65 7.16
CA GLY A 283 -13.55 16.76 6.21
C GLY A 283 -14.21 16.54 4.84
N GLY A 284 -14.72 15.33 4.57
CA GLY A 284 -15.38 14.99 3.31
C GLY A 284 -14.43 14.45 2.24
N GLU A 285 -13.12 14.56 2.46
CA GLU A 285 -12.07 14.05 1.59
C GLU A 285 -11.85 12.54 1.81
N TYR A 286 -11.59 11.81 0.71
CA TYR A 286 -11.24 10.40 0.74
C TYR A 286 -9.74 10.23 0.84
N VAL A 287 -9.31 9.35 1.74
CA VAL A 287 -7.92 8.95 1.89
C VAL A 287 -7.74 7.53 1.37
N SER A 288 -6.75 7.33 0.51
CA SER A 288 -6.27 6.01 0.11
C SER A 288 -5.26 5.50 1.14
N LEU A 289 -5.65 4.52 1.95
CA LEU A 289 -4.78 3.97 2.99
C LEU A 289 -3.52 3.34 2.39
N THR A 290 -3.71 2.55 1.32
CA THR A 290 -2.65 1.81 0.65
C THR A 290 -1.60 2.76 0.03
N LYS A 291 -2.05 3.86 -0.59
CA LYS A 291 -1.15 4.87 -1.17
C LYS A 291 -0.20 5.46 -0.14
N VAL A 292 -0.73 5.79 1.04
CA VAL A 292 0.09 6.35 2.13
C VAL A 292 1.04 5.31 2.68
N GLU A 293 0.59 4.08 2.92
CA GLU A 293 1.43 2.97 3.38
C GLU A 293 2.61 2.69 2.44
N MET A 294 2.40 2.75 1.11
CA MET A 294 3.48 2.60 0.12
C MET A 294 4.51 3.73 0.17
N ALA A 295 4.13 4.94 0.57
CA ALA A 295 5.10 6.03 0.76
C ALA A 295 5.88 5.86 2.07
N ILE A 296 5.19 5.45 3.15
CA ILE A 296 5.79 5.16 4.45
C ILE A 296 6.77 3.99 4.35
N SER A 297 6.44 2.97 3.54
CA SER A 297 7.30 1.81 3.36
C SER A 297 8.68 2.16 2.81
N LYS A 298 8.86 3.33 2.17
CA LYS A 298 10.17 3.79 1.65
C LYS A 298 11.11 4.31 2.72
N VAL A 299 10.63 4.60 3.93
CA VAL A 299 11.48 5.06 5.03
C VAL A 299 12.38 3.90 5.51
N PRO A 300 13.72 4.06 5.55
CA PRO A 300 14.64 2.95 5.84
C PRO A 300 14.43 2.27 7.21
N ILE A 301 14.07 3.04 8.23
CA ILE A 301 13.87 2.52 9.60
C ILE A 301 12.59 1.70 9.75
N ILE A 302 11.65 1.79 8.78
CA ILE A 302 10.34 1.16 8.85
C ILE A 302 10.37 -0.18 8.12
N GLU A 303 9.91 -1.26 8.75
CA GLU A 303 9.73 -2.56 8.09
C GLU A 303 8.33 -2.68 7.50
N ASN A 304 7.31 -2.51 8.34
CA ASN A 304 5.90 -2.51 7.96
C ASN A 304 5.18 -1.31 8.57
N SER A 305 4.07 -0.89 7.96
CA SER A 305 3.22 0.19 8.48
C SER A 305 1.76 -0.10 8.20
N CYS A 306 0.86 0.27 9.12
CA CYS A 306 -0.58 0.20 8.92
C CYS A 306 -1.19 1.58 9.19
N LEU A 307 -1.72 2.22 8.15
CA LEU A 307 -2.46 3.46 8.28
C LEU A 307 -3.88 3.15 8.74
N CYS A 308 -4.32 3.85 9.78
CA CYS A 308 -5.65 3.74 10.34
C CYS A 308 -6.37 5.07 10.13
N ALA A 309 -7.60 4.99 9.63
CA ALA A 309 -8.49 6.13 9.46
C ALA A 309 -9.91 5.72 9.85
N SER A 310 -10.64 6.65 10.46
CA SER A 310 -12.04 6.49 10.81
C SER A 310 -12.88 7.59 10.18
N HIS A 311 -14.13 7.29 9.86
CA HIS A 311 -15.11 8.26 9.36
C HIS A 311 -15.35 9.42 10.33
N SER A 312 -15.17 9.19 11.63
CA SER A 312 -15.29 10.21 12.67
C SER A 312 -14.02 11.02 12.89
N ALA A 313 -12.90 10.62 12.27
CA ALA A 313 -11.60 11.26 12.46
C ALA A 313 -11.40 12.43 11.48
N GLU A 314 -10.72 13.47 11.97
CA GLU A 314 -10.30 14.62 11.17
C GLU A 314 -8.93 14.41 10.50
N TYR A 315 -8.21 13.35 10.88
CA TYR A 315 -6.86 13.05 10.44
C TYR A 315 -6.59 11.55 10.50
N THR A 316 -5.52 11.12 9.84
CA THR A 316 -5.06 9.73 9.81
C THR A 316 -3.97 9.49 10.87
N VAL A 317 -3.88 8.26 11.36
CA VAL A 317 -2.84 7.81 12.31
C VAL A 317 -2.17 6.55 11.75
N ALA A 318 -0.91 6.28 12.11
CA ALA A 318 -0.23 5.08 11.61
C ALA A 318 0.42 4.25 12.72
N LEU A 319 0.32 2.92 12.60
CA LEU A 319 1.11 1.97 13.37
C LEU A 319 2.37 1.64 12.57
N ILE A 320 3.54 1.81 13.18
CA ILE A 320 4.84 1.64 12.55
C ILE A 320 5.57 0.46 13.19
N CYS A 321 5.86 -0.57 12.41
CA CYS A 321 6.72 -1.68 12.81
C CYS A 321 8.15 -1.40 12.27
N PRO A 322 9.13 -1.12 13.14
CA PRO A 322 10.46 -0.73 12.70
C PRO A 322 11.32 -1.95 12.34
N ASN A 323 12.33 -1.74 11.49
CA ASN A 323 13.36 -2.72 11.19
C ASN A 323 14.44 -2.69 12.28
N THR A 324 14.49 -3.75 13.10
CA THR A 324 15.41 -3.85 14.24
C THR A 324 16.89 -3.69 13.88
N LYS A 325 17.31 -4.11 12.68
CA LYS A 325 18.70 -3.95 12.20
C LYS A 325 19.01 -2.49 11.88
N GLN A 326 18.10 -1.80 11.18
CA GLN A 326 18.29 -0.39 10.82
C GLN A 326 18.17 0.53 12.03
N MET A 327 17.30 0.21 12.98
CA MET A 327 17.25 0.93 14.26
C MET A 327 18.58 0.82 15.02
N SER A 328 19.18 -0.37 15.09
CA SER A 328 20.47 -0.56 15.76
C SER A 328 21.60 0.28 15.14
N ASN A 329 21.57 0.47 13.81
CA ASN A 329 22.51 1.34 13.09
C ASN A 329 22.24 2.81 13.39
N TYR A 330 20.97 3.21 13.52
CA TYR A 330 20.57 4.58 13.82
C TYR A 330 21.04 5.05 15.19
N THR A 331 21.06 4.14 16.16
CA THR A 331 21.43 4.44 17.55
C THR A 331 22.88 4.09 17.89
N GLU A 332 23.65 3.62 16.91
CA GLU A 332 25.06 3.16 17.04
C GLU A 332 25.27 2.19 18.23
N ARG A 333 24.22 1.46 18.64
CA ARG A 333 24.21 0.58 19.81
C ARG A 333 23.25 -0.58 19.58
N HIS A 334 23.64 -1.76 20.09
CA HIS A 334 22.72 -2.89 20.25
C HIS A 334 21.97 -2.71 21.56
N PHE A 335 20.66 -2.52 21.48
CA PHE A 335 19.77 -2.44 22.64
C PHE A 335 19.06 -3.78 22.86
N ASP A 336 18.85 -4.12 24.13
CA ASP A 336 17.96 -5.20 24.52
C ASP A 336 16.48 -4.81 24.33
N GLU A 337 15.58 -5.78 24.26
CA GLU A 337 14.13 -5.58 24.05
C GLU A 337 13.49 -4.59 25.05
N LYS A 338 13.98 -4.56 26.29
CA LYS A 338 13.54 -3.62 27.34
C LYS A 338 14.04 -2.19 27.14
N GLU A 339 15.17 -2.01 26.48
CA GLU A 339 15.72 -0.69 26.17
C GLU A 339 15.06 -0.11 24.91
N TRP A 340 14.68 -0.97 23.96
CA TRP A 340 13.83 -0.59 22.84
C TRP A 340 12.48 -0.07 23.29
N GLN A 341 11.85 -0.71 24.28
CA GLN A 341 10.58 -0.22 24.82
C GLN A 341 10.73 1.21 25.37
N LYS A 342 11.79 1.49 26.14
CA LYS A 342 12.09 2.83 26.67
C LYS A 342 12.35 3.88 25.59
N LEU A 343 12.92 3.49 24.45
CA LEU A 343 13.15 4.37 23.31
C LEU A 343 11.86 4.69 22.56
N VAL A 344 10.99 3.69 22.37
CA VAL A 344 9.67 3.87 21.77
C VAL A 344 8.75 4.71 22.65
N ASP A 345 8.90 4.61 23.97
CA ASP A 345 8.16 5.43 24.93
C ASP A 345 8.68 6.89 25.00
N ASN A 346 9.80 7.22 24.34
CA ASN A 346 10.32 8.58 24.28
C ASN A 346 9.61 9.40 23.19
N GLU A 347 8.90 10.44 23.60
CA GLU A 347 8.17 11.35 22.70
C GLU A 347 9.07 11.99 21.63
N ASP A 348 10.32 12.35 21.96
CA ASP A 348 11.23 13.00 21.01
C ASP A 348 11.59 12.07 19.84
N PHE A 349 11.77 10.78 20.12
CA PHE A 349 12.10 9.76 19.12
C PHE A 349 10.91 9.48 18.21
N VAL A 350 9.70 9.39 18.79
CA VAL A 350 8.45 9.25 18.03
C VAL A 350 8.23 10.48 17.13
N GLU A 351 8.51 11.68 17.61
CA GLU A 351 8.39 12.91 16.80
C GLU A 351 9.41 12.95 15.66
N GLN A 352 10.62 12.46 15.87
CA GLN A 352 11.64 12.35 14.83
C GLN A 352 11.22 11.40 13.71
N ILE A 353 10.73 10.20 14.05
CA ILE A 353 10.22 9.25 13.05
C ILE A 353 8.98 9.81 12.35
N LEU A 354 8.09 10.50 13.07
CA LEU A 354 6.93 11.16 12.49
C LEU A 354 7.35 12.19 11.42
N LYS A 355 8.39 13.00 11.69
CA LYS A 355 8.93 13.95 10.70
C LYS A 355 9.47 13.23 9.46
N GLU A 356 10.23 12.15 9.63
CA GLU A 356 10.73 11.35 8.50
C GLU A 356 9.58 10.76 7.66
N VAL A 357 8.54 10.25 8.32
CA VAL A 357 7.32 9.74 7.69
C VAL A 357 6.60 10.84 6.90
N GLN A 358 6.41 12.02 7.51
CA GLN A 358 5.76 13.15 6.86
C GLN A 358 6.55 13.66 5.66
N ASP A 359 7.87 13.69 5.74
CA ASP A 359 8.73 14.11 4.63
C ASP A 359 8.75 13.08 3.50
N ALA A 360 8.68 11.78 3.81
CA ALA A 360 8.49 10.74 2.80
C ALA A 360 7.14 10.89 2.09
N CYS A 361 6.07 11.19 2.83
CA CYS A 361 4.74 11.42 2.25
C CYS A 361 4.72 12.66 1.33
N LYS A 362 5.33 13.78 1.76
CA LYS A 362 5.46 14.99 0.92
C LYS A 362 6.24 14.70 -0.37
N LYS A 363 7.34 13.95 -0.29
CA LYS A 363 8.13 13.57 -1.47
C LYS A 363 7.35 12.70 -2.46
N ALA A 364 6.43 11.87 -1.95
CA ALA A 364 5.56 11.04 -2.74
C ALA A 364 4.32 11.78 -3.30
N GLY A 365 4.19 13.09 -3.07
CA GLY A 365 3.03 13.88 -3.52
C GLY A 365 1.73 13.52 -2.79
N ILE A 366 1.83 13.03 -1.55
CA ILE A 366 0.68 12.75 -0.70
C ILE A 366 0.18 14.05 -0.09
N GLU A 367 -1.13 14.23 -0.10
CA GLU A 367 -1.76 15.44 0.43
C GLU A 367 -1.65 15.52 1.95
N ARG A 368 -1.75 16.74 2.48
CA ARG A 368 -1.58 16.99 3.92
C ARG A 368 -2.64 16.27 4.77
N PHE A 369 -3.86 16.11 4.25
CA PHE A 369 -4.95 15.43 4.95
C PHE A 369 -4.80 13.90 4.93
N GLU A 370 -4.12 13.34 3.91
CA GLU A 370 -3.81 11.91 3.81
C GLU A 370 -2.65 11.51 4.75
N THR A 371 -1.72 12.44 4.97
CA THR A 371 -0.49 12.21 5.76
C THR A 371 -0.80 11.98 7.24
N PRO A 372 -0.26 10.92 7.89
CA PRO A 372 -0.50 10.66 9.31
C PRO A 372 0.00 11.81 10.17
N GLN A 373 -0.87 12.30 11.06
CA GLN A 373 -0.50 13.33 12.03
C GLN A 373 0.13 12.75 13.29
N ARG A 374 -0.08 11.46 13.54
CA ARG A 374 0.42 10.76 14.73
C ARG A 374 0.78 9.33 14.38
N ILE A 375 1.76 8.79 15.09
CA ILE A 375 2.20 7.42 14.93
C ILE A 375 2.38 6.74 16.29
N LYS A 376 2.21 5.42 16.30
CA LYS A 376 2.64 4.55 17.40
C LYS A 376 3.63 3.55 16.83
N ILE A 377 4.78 3.41 17.49
CA ILE A 377 5.78 2.42 17.11
C ILE A 377 5.48 1.13 17.87
N VAL A 378 5.45 0.02 17.14
CA VAL A 378 5.13 -1.30 17.66
C VAL A 378 6.34 -2.20 17.42
N LEU A 379 6.93 -2.72 18.50
CA LEU A 379 8.16 -3.54 18.42
C LEU A 379 7.90 -4.99 17.99
N GLU A 380 6.66 -5.47 18.11
CA GLU A 380 6.31 -6.82 17.68
C GLU A 380 6.37 -6.95 16.15
N ALA A 381 7.19 -7.87 15.67
CA ALA A 381 7.32 -8.16 14.25
C ALA A 381 6.04 -8.76 13.67
N TRP A 382 5.57 -8.22 12.54
CA TRP A 382 4.39 -8.74 11.86
C TRP A 382 4.76 -9.88 10.93
N THR A 383 4.41 -11.11 11.30
CA THR A 383 4.71 -12.34 10.56
C THR A 383 3.41 -13.10 10.22
N PRO A 384 3.45 -14.05 9.26
CA PRO A 384 2.29 -14.89 8.98
C PRO A 384 1.84 -15.69 10.21
N GLU A 385 2.80 -16.11 11.06
CA GLU A 385 2.57 -16.84 12.31
C GLU A 385 1.82 -16.02 13.36
N THR A 386 2.09 -14.71 13.47
CA THR A 386 1.33 -13.83 14.37
C THR A 386 -0.07 -13.50 13.82
N GLY A 387 -0.38 -13.89 12.58
CA GLY A 387 -1.67 -13.66 11.94
C GLY A 387 -1.89 -12.21 11.50
N LEU A 388 -0.89 -11.33 11.61
CA LEU A 388 -0.97 -9.91 11.26
C LEU A 388 -0.72 -9.63 9.77
N VAL A 389 -0.01 -10.55 9.11
CA VAL A 389 0.13 -10.58 7.65
C VAL A 389 -0.36 -11.91 7.08
N THR A 390 -0.67 -11.92 5.79
CA THR A 390 -0.91 -13.15 5.02
C THR A 390 0.41 -13.87 4.74
N ASP A 391 0.35 -15.12 4.27
CA ASP A 391 1.55 -15.85 3.86
C ASP A 391 2.29 -15.19 2.68
N ALA A 392 1.56 -14.40 1.89
CA ALA A 392 2.10 -13.52 0.85
C ALA A 392 2.59 -12.15 1.38
N LEU A 393 2.73 -12.00 2.70
CA LEU A 393 3.21 -10.79 3.40
C LEU A 393 2.33 -9.54 3.22
N LYS A 394 1.09 -9.70 2.74
CA LYS A 394 0.09 -8.62 2.69
C LYS A 394 -0.53 -8.37 4.07
N LEU A 395 -0.72 -7.10 4.43
CA LEU A 395 -1.31 -6.68 5.71
C LEU A 395 -2.74 -7.21 5.90
N LYS A 396 -3.03 -7.76 7.08
CA LYS A 396 -4.39 -8.10 7.51
C LYS A 396 -4.95 -6.98 8.38
N ARG A 397 -5.37 -5.88 7.74
CA ARG A 397 -5.80 -4.62 8.40
C ARG A 397 -6.75 -4.85 9.58
N LYS A 398 -7.83 -5.61 9.39
CA LYS A 398 -8.80 -5.91 10.47
C LYS A 398 -8.17 -6.60 11.69
N ALA A 399 -7.23 -7.52 11.48
CA ALA A 399 -6.54 -8.20 12.57
C ALA A 399 -5.61 -7.26 13.32
N ILE A 400 -4.91 -6.37 12.59
CA ILE A 400 -4.05 -5.33 13.16
C ILE A 400 -4.89 -4.32 13.95
N GLU A 401 -5.95 -3.78 13.36
CA GLU A 401 -6.86 -2.82 14.01
C GLU A 401 -7.53 -3.41 15.25
N GLN A 402 -7.88 -4.70 15.24
CA GLN A 402 -8.46 -5.36 16.41
C GLN A 402 -7.42 -5.58 17.52
N LYS A 403 -6.17 -5.92 17.16
CA LYS A 403 -5.11 -6.16 18.14
C LYS A 403 -4.65 -4.87 18.82
N TYR A 404 -4.50 -3.79 18.06
CA TYR A 404 -4.00 -2.49 18.52
C TYR A 404 -5.12 -1.46 18.70
N LYS A 405 -6.34 -1.93 19.01
CA LYS A 405 -7.52 -1.08 19.09
C LYS A 405 -7.35 0.04 20.13
N ASP A 406 -6.87 -0.31 21.30
CA ASP A 406 -6.68 0.62 22.42
C ASP A 406 -5.62 1.68 22.07
N ASP A 407 -4.49 1.26 21.49
CA ASP A 407 -3.45 2.18 21.02
C ASP A 407 -3.96 3.16 19.94
N ILE A 408 -4.81 2.69 19.02
CA ILE A 408 -5.42 3.54 17.98
C ILE A 408 -6.38 4.55 18.61
N GLU A 409 -7.19 4.12 19.58
CA GLU A 409 -8.10 5.01 20.30
C GLU A 409 -7.34 6.10 21.06
N ASP A 410 -6.25 5.75 21.74
CA ASP A 410 -5.38 6.70 22.46
C ASP A 410 -4.79 7.76 21.52
N LEU A 411 -4.29 7.35 20.36
CA LEU A 411 -3.77 8.26 19.34
C LEU A 411 -4.81 9.31 18.91
N TYR A 412 -6.09 8.95 18.88
CA TYR A 412 -7.19 9.86 18.57
C TYR A 412 -7.66 10.70 19.76
N GLN A 413 -7.59 10.19 21.00
CA GLN A 413 -8.03 10.87 22.22
C GLN A 413 -7.06 11.97 22.67
N ASP A 414 -5.75 11.75 22.58
CA ASP A 414 -4.71 12.70 23.01
C ASP A 414 -4.75 14.06 22.29
N LYS A 415 -5.55 14.21 21.22
CA LYS A 415 -5.81 15.50 20.56
C LYS A 415 -7.11 16.16 21.03
N LYS A 416 -8.14 15.38 21.40
CA LYS A 416 -9.36 15.92 22.03
C LYS A 416 -9.00 16.63 23.33
N GLU A 417 -8.03 16.10 24.09
CA GLU A 417 -7.56 16.73 25.32
C GLU A 417 -6.70 17.98 25.04
N LYS A 418 -5.73 17.93 24.12
CA LYS A 418 -4.90 19.11 23.77
C LYS A 418 -5.74 20.25 23.16
N SER A 419 -6.74 19.95 22.31
CA SER A 419 -7.65 20.95 21.73
C SER A 419 -8.63 21.56 22.75
N ASN A 420 -9.05 20.80 23.79
CA ASN A 420 -9.84 21.34 24.90
C ASN A 420 -9.00 22.15 25.90
N THR A 421 -7.70 21.86 26.00
CA THR A 421 -6.78 22.58 26.90
C THR A 421 -6.34 23.91 26.30
N GLU A 422 -6.15 23.99 24.97
CA GLU A 422 -5.89 25.27 24.27
C GLU A 422 -7.08 26.24 24.31
N LYS A 423 -8.32 25.72 24.32
CA LYS A 423 -9.53 26.54 24.52
C LYS A 423 -9.75 27.04 25.95
N LYS A 424 -8.95 26.57 26.93
CA LYS A 424 -9.08 26.90 28.37
C LYS A 424 -7.95 27.78 28.93
N ARG A 425 -7.13 28.45 28.10
CA ARG A 425 -6.20 29.48 28.61
C ARG A 425 -6.94 30.81 28.84
N PRO A 426 -6.96 31.37 30.07
CA PRO A 426 -7.51 32.69 30.30
C PRO A 426 -6.58 33.77 29.73
N THR A 427 -7.15 34.72 29.00
CA THR A 427 -6.51 35.95 28.52
C THR A 427 -5.98 36.73 29.72
N GLN A 428 -4.68 36.66 29.98
CA GLN A 428 -4.05 37.51 30.99
C GLN A 428 -3.91 38.93 30.44
N ASN A 429 -4.65 39.84 31.09
CA ASN A 429 -4.51 41.29 31.03
C ASN A 429 -3.04 41.71 31.19
N LYS A 430 -2.50 42.37 30.16
CA LYS A 430 -1.35 43.26 30.30
C LYS A 430 -1.84 44.64 30.72
N ASN A 431 -1.41 45.10 31.90
CA ASN A 431 -1.39 46.51 32.24
C ASN A 431 -0.21 46.78 33.18
N GLN A 432 0.82 47.47 32.67
CA GLN A 432 1.37 48.75 33.17
C GLN A 432 2.86 48.93 32.82
N LEU A 433 3.21 50.22 32.63
CA LEU A 433 4.52 50.85 32.34
C LEU A 433 4.86 50.85 30.83
N THR A 434 4.96 51.96 30.10
CA THR A 434 5.22 53.37 30.43
C THR A 434 4.72 54.30 29.32
N ASN A 435 4.36 55.54 29.72
CA ASN A 435 4.29 56.82 28.99
C ASN A 435 4.59 56.86 27.48
N GLU A 436 3.68 57.44 26.69
CA GLU A 436 3.94 58.71 25.99
C GLU A 436 2.67 59.30 25.32
N ASN A 437 2.41 60.56 25.68
CA ASN A 437 1.86 61.67 24.89
C ASN A 437 0.60 61.53 24.02
N LYS A 438 -0.44 62.17 24.56
CA LYS A 438 -1.17 63.33 24.01
C LYS A 438 -2.02 63.17 22.73
N THR A 439 -3.25 63.66 22.94
CA THR A 439 -4.09 64.53 22.10
C THR A 439 -5.26 63.90 21.34
N SER A 440 -6.42 64.49 21.68
CA SER A 440 -7.54 64.89 20.83
C SER A 440 -8.54 63.83 20.33
N GLU A 441 -9.71 63.95 20.95
CA GLU A 441 -10.98 64.30 20.28
C GLU A 441 -11.95 63.22 19.82
N ASN A 442 -13.14 63.38 20.39
CA ASN A 442 -14.46 63.41 19.76
C ASN A 442 -15.25 62.11 19.57
N ASN A 443 -16.40 62.13 20.27
CA ASN A 443 -17.76 61.89 19.79
C ASN A 443 -18.06 60.51 19.18
N SER A 444 -19.18 59.85 19.45
CA SER A 444 -20.42 60.18 20.15
C SER A 444 -21.31 58.92 20.05
N LYS A 445 -22.23 58.76 21.02
CA LYS A 445 -23.64 58.31 20.89
C LYS A 445 -23.93 57.13 19.91
N HIS A 446 -24.69 56.09 20.24
CA HIS A 446 -25.89 56.02 21.06
C HIS A 446 -26.42 54.57 21.04
N LYS A 447 -27.07 54.15 22.14
CA LYS A 447 -28.28 53.28 22.21
C LYS A 447 -28.16 51.82 21.71
N SER A 448 -28.71 50.79 22.34
CA SER A 448 -29.63 50.64 23.48
C SER A 448 -29.97 49.15 23.64
N ILE A 449 -30.14 48.66 24.90
CA ILE A 449 -31.29 47.85 25.37
C ILE A 449 -31.44 46.42 24.74
N ASP A 450 -31.43 45.27 25.42
CA ASP A 450 -32.38 44.81 26.45
C ASP A 450 -31.95 43.51 27.19
N ASP A 451 -32.40 43.42 28.44
CA ASP A 451 -32.99 42.34 29.24
C ASP A 451 -32.56 40.84 29.29
N LYS A 452 -32.27 40.51 30.57
CA LYS A 452 -32.56 39.33 31.43
C LYS A 452 -33.66 38.31 31.04
N LYS A 453 -33.21 37.04 31.13
CA LYS A 453 -33.69 35.88 31.96
C LYS A 453 -35.08 35.24 31.79
N SER A 454 -34.99 33.90 31.58
CA SER A 454 -35.74 32.77 32.22
C SER A 454 -37.24 32.65 31.90
N ASN A 455 -37.89 31.48 31.79
CA ASN A 455 -37.66 30.09 32.20
C ASN A 455 -38.72 29.19 31.46
N GLU A 456 -38.69 27.87 31.70
CA GLU A 456 -39.72 26.83 31.37
C GLU A 456 -39.56 26.04 30.05
N ASN A 457 -39.19 24.75 30.12
CA ASN A 457 -40.16 23.65 30.28
C ASN A 457 -39.50 22.26 30.38
N ARG A 458 -40.08 21.42 31.25
CA ARG A 458 -39.80 20.00 31.50
C ARG A 458 -41.14 19.25 31.45
N THR A 459 -41.27 18.28 30.54
CA THR A 459 -42.21 17.13 30.46
C THR A 459 -41.99 16.53 29.05
N ASP A 460 -41.86 15.24 28.75
CA ASP A 460 -42.52 14.04 29.26
C ASP A 460 -41.63 12.78 29.10
N ILE A 461 -41.83 11.82 30.01
CA ILE A 461 -41.32 10.44 29.98
C ILE A 461 -42.53 9.50 30.09
N ALA A 462 -42.43 8.34 29.42
CA ALA A 462 -43.19 7.09 29.55
C ALA A 462 -44.51 6.96 28.77
N GLN A 463 -44.52 6.07 27.78
CA GLN A 463 -45.39 4.88 27.74
C GLN A 463 -45.11 3.99 26.52
N ASN A 464 -45.35 2.69 26.71
CA ASN A 464 -45.53 1.60 25.73
C ASN A 464 -44.32 0.72 25.35
N ILE A 465 -43.93 -0.11 26.32
CA ILE A 465 -43.63 -1.54 26.12
C ILE A 465 -44.95 -2.29 26.26
N THR A 466 -45.43 -2.97 25.21
CA THR A 466 -46.03 -4.33 25.18
C THR A 466 -46.82 -4.52 23.90
N GLU A 467 -46.85 -5.77 23.42
CA GLU A 467 -47.65 -6.35 22.34
C GLU A 467 -46.93 -6.65 21.02
N ASN A 468 -47.06 -7.93 20.65
CA ASN A 468 -46.71 -8.60 19.40
C ASN A 468 -45.31 -9.21 19.23
N SER A 469 -44.91 -9.99 20.23
CA SER A 469 -44.35 -11.32 19.99
C SER A 469 -45.49 -12.31 19.70
N ASP A 470 -45.85 -12.50 18.43
CA ASP A 470 -46.56 -13.69 17.93
C ASP A 470 -46.79 -13.55 16.41
N SER A 471 -45.79 -13.91 15.60
CA SER A 471 -45.99 -14.41 14.22
C SER A 471 -44.69 -14.95 13.60
N ILE A 472 -44.09 -15.94 14.27
CA ILE A 472 -43.29 -16.95 13.56
C ILE A 472 -44.10 -18.24 13.66
N LYS A 473 -44.79 -18.60 12.57
CA LYS A 473 -45.15 -19.96 12.13
C LYS A 473 -46.25 -19.90 11.07
N LYS A 474 -45.82 -19.74 9.81
CA LYS A 474 -46.43 -20.25 8.58
C LYS A 474 -45.71 -19.57 7.41
N ASP A 475 -44.72 -20.24 6.85
CA ASP A 475 -44.83 -20.75 5.49
C ASP A 475 -43.64 -21.65 5.16
N LEU A 476 -44.03 -22.77 4.56
CA LEU A 476 -43.22 -23.75 3.86
C LEU A 476 -42.69 -23.16 2.55
#